data_AF-A0A087UCZ9-F1
#
_entry.id   AF-A0A087UCZ9-F1
#
_cell.length_a   1.000
_cell.length_b   1.000
_cell.length_c   1.000
_cell.angle_alpha   90.00
_cell.angle_beta   90.00
_cell.angle_gamma   90.00
#
_symmetry.space_group_name_H-M   'P 1'
#
loop_
_entity.id
_entity.type
_entity.pdbx_description
1 polymer ?
#
loop_
_entity_poly.entity_id
_entity_poly.type
_entity_poly.pdbx_seq_one_letter_code
_entity_poly.pdbx_strand_id
1 'polypeptide(L)' 'MLWLVVSALFVGLVKGHASLDEPPGRSTMWRYGFDTPVNDEDMELFCGGITRF' A
#
# COMPACT_ATOMS: atom_id res chain seq x y z
N MET A 1 8.49 23.11 -16.95
CA MET A 1 8.44 21.92 -17.82
C MET A 1 9.51 20.87 -17.50
N LEU A 2 10.79 21.21 -17.30
CA LEU A 2 11.84 20.22 -17.02
C LEU A 2 11.51 19.24 -15.88
N TRP A 3 10.97 19.74 -14.75
CA TRP A 3 10.54 18.92 -13.63
C TRP A 3 9.49 17.86 -14.00
N LEU A 4 8.51 18.22 -14.83
CA LEU A 4 7.48 17.27 -15.28
C LEU A 4 8.07 16.17 -16.17
N VAL A 5 9.02 16.53 -17.04
CA VAL A 5 9.72 15.56 -17.90
C VAL A 5 10.56 14.61 -17.06
N VAL A 6 11.30 15.13 -16.07
CA VAL A 6 12.07 14.30 -15.13
C VAL A 6 11.14 13.36 -14.37
N SER A 7 10.03 13.85 -13.79
CA SER A 7 9.07 13.02 -13.06
C SER A 7 8.45 11.91 -13.92
N ALA A 8 8.14 12.18 -15.20
CA ALA A 8 7.56 11.19 -16.10
C ALA A 8 8.49 9.99 -16.36
N LEU A 9 9.81 10.19 -16.33
CA LEU A 9 10.79 9.11 -16.53
C LEU A 9 10.78 8.07 -15.40
N PHE A 10 10.29 8.42 -14.20
CA PHE A 10 10.28 7.52 -13.04
C PHE A 10 8.97 6.75 -12.86
N VAL A 11 7.93 7.01 -13.65
CA VAL A 11 6.60 6.38 -13.49
C VAL A 11 6.67 4.85 -13.59
N GLY A 12 7.52 4.31 -14.47
CA GLY A 12 7.68 2.86 -14.65
C GLY A 12 8.38 2.14 -13.49
N LEU A 13 8.96 2.87 -12.53
CA LEU A 13 9.65 2.30 -11.37
C LEU A 13 8.73 2.11 -10.16
N VAL A 14 7.46 2.53 -10.26
CA VAL A 14 6.49 2.43 -9.17
C VAL A 14 6.00 0.99 -9.01
N LYS A 15 6.01 0.49 -7.78
CA LYS A 15 5.34 -0.76 -7.40
C LYS A 15 3.96 -0.43 -6.82
N GLY A 16 2.92 -0.87 -7.50
CA GLY A 16 1.54 -0.67 -7.05
C GLY A 16 1.20 -1.61 -5.90
N HIS A 17 0.68 -1.04 -4.81
CA HIS A 17 0.13 -1.75 -3.66
C HIS A 17 -1.29 -1.24 -3.41
N ALA A 18 -2.15 -2.10 -2.88
CA ALA A 18 -3.55 -1.77 -2.65
C ALA A 18 -4.08 -2.53 -1.45
N SER A 19 -5.09 -1.95 -0.81
CA SER A 19 -5.84 -2.60 0.25
C SER A 19 -7.34 -2.46 0.01
N LEU A 20 -8.12 -3.31 0.67
CA LEU A 20 -9.58 -3.27 0.57
C LEU A 20 -10.12 -2.12 1.41
N ASP A 21 -10.83 -1.21 0.75
CA ASP A 21 -11.28 0.05 1.34
C ASP A 21 -12.75 0.01 1.77
N GLU A 22 -13.63 -0.52 0.90
CA GLU A 22 -15.06 -0.62 1.16
C GLU A 22 -15.58 -2.03 0.84
N PRO A 23 -16.04 -2.81 1.84
CA PRO A 23 -15.87 -2.54 3.28
C PRO A 23 -14.39 -2.61 3.68
N PRO A 24 -13.93 -1.90 4.73
CA PRO A 24 -12.52 -1.88 5.09
C PRO A 24 -12.02 -3.29 5.44
N GLY A 25 -10.92 -3.69 4.81
CA GLY A 25 -10.23 -4.93 5.12
C GLY A 25 -9.72 -4.96 6.57
N ARG A 26 -9.59 -6.15 7.16
CA ARG A 26 -9.12 -6.30 8.55
C ARG A 26 -7.78 -5.61 8.85
N SER A 27 -6.90 -5.50 7.86
CA SER A 27 -5.62 -4.81 7.97
C SER A 27 -5.74 -3.29 7.91
N THR A 28 -6.76 -2.74 7.25
CA THR A 28 -6.99 -1.29 7.05
C THR A 28 -7.98 -0.68 8.01
N MET A 29 -8.72 -1.48 8.77
CA MET A 29 -9.75 -1.03 9.72
C MET A 29 -9.26 0.06 10.69
N TRP A 30 -8.00 0.02 11.13
CA TRP A 30 -7.45 1.04 12.03
C TRP A 30 -7.50 2.46 11.45
N ARG A 31 -7.41 2.61 10.11
CA ARG A 31 -7.53 3.91 9.42
C ARG A 31 -8.93 4.51 9.53
N TYR A 32 -9.93 3.67 9.78
CA TYR A 32 -11.35 4.02 9.85
C TYR A 32 -11.86 4.14 11.29
N GLY A 33 -10.97 4.12 12.29
CA GLY A 33 -11.32 4.34 13.70
C GLY A 33 -11.86 3.13 14.45
N PHE A 34 -11.72 1.92 13.88
CA PHE A 34 -12.00 0.68 14.60
C PHE A 34 -10.93 0.41 15.67
N ASP A 35 -11.32 -0.24 16.77
CA ASP A 35 -10.41 -0.68 17.83
C ASP A 35 -9.60 -1.92 17.39
N THR A 36 -8.67 -1.70 16.48
CA THR A 36 -7.75 -2.71 15.95
C THR A 36 -6.31 -2.19 16.04
N PRO A 37 -5.31 -3.06 16.25
CA PRO A 37 -3.91 -2.63 16.23
C PRO A 37 -3.55 -1.92 14.93
N VAL A 38 -2.74 -0.87 15.03
CA VAL A 38 -2.22 -0.15 13.87
C VAL A 38 -1.34 -1.11 13.05
N ASN A 39 -1.57 -1.13 11.73
CA ASN A 39 -0.74 -1.83 10.76
C ASN A 39 -0.32 -0.84 9.67
N ASP A 40 0.89 -0.30 9.77
CA ASP A 40 1.42 0.66 8.79
C ASP A 40 1.64 0.03 7.40
N GLU A 41 1.74 -1.31 7.31
CA GLU A 41 1.97 -2.10 6.10
C GLU A 41 0.67 -2.74 5.56
N ASP A 42 -0.47 -2.13 5.86
CA ASP A 42 -1.81 -2.66 5.53
C ASP A 42 -2.15 -2.77 4.04
N MET A 43 -1.33 -2.17 3.16
CA MET A 43 -1.37 -2.32 1.70
C MET A 43 -0.42 -3.39 1.15
N GLU A 44 0.40 -4.00 2.01
CA GLU A 44 1.51 -4.89 1.65
C GLU A 44 1.29 -6.33 2.17
N LEU A 45 0.08 -6.85 2.02
CA LEU A 45 -0.28 -8.20 2.48
C LEU A 45 0.23 -9.30 1.52
N PHE A 46 1.52 -9.65 1.61
CA PHE A 46 2.20 -10.62 0.74
C PHE A 46 1.87 -12.11 1.01
N CYS A 47 0.64 -12.46 1.38
CA CYS A 47 0.24 -13.86 1.64
C CYS A 47 1.18 -14.64 2.60
N GLY A 48 1.85 -13.94 3.52
CA GLY A 48 2.83 -14.53 4.44
C GLY A 48 4.30 -14.48 3.96
N GLY A 49 4.68 -13.47 3.18
CA GLY A 49 6.08 -13.04 3.00
C GLY A 49 6.55 -12.96 1.55
N ILE A 50 7.43 -11.99 1.25
CA ILE A 50 8.07 -11.83 -0.07
C ILE A 50 9.20 -12.85 -0.28
N THR A 51 9.91 -13.20 0.80
CA THR A 51 11.02 -14.14 0.81
C THR A 51 10.67 -15.33 1.71
N ARG A 52 9.90 -16.29 1.20
CA ARG A 52 9.90 -17.62 1.82
C ARG A 52 11.12 -18.36 1.30
N PHE A 53 12.11 -18.60 2.17
CA PHE A 53 13.10 -19.66 1.98
C PHE A 53 12.51 -20.98 2.46
#